data_AF-J3F2H4-F1
#
_entry.id   AF-J3F2H4-F1
#
_cell.length_a   1.000
_cell.length_b   1.000
_cell.length_c   1.000
_cell.angle_alpha   90.00
_cell.angle_beta   90.00
_cell.angle_gamma   90.00
#
_symmetry.space_group_name_H-M   'P 1'
#
loop_
_entity.id
_entity.type
_entity.pdbx_description
1 polymer ?
#
loop_
_entity_poly.entity_id
_entity_poly.type
_entity_poly.pdbx_seq_one_letter_code
_entity_poly.pdbx_strand_id
1 'polypeptide(L)'
;MVSLARAIAAQQLLPSATCLSHTSAALVQGLAMWTREPDVYLAVSGHPRLTTTTLPAFRYPASGVPVPTESAPSETNPIRLHRRQLQLRDEEIEVVGGVPVTSVLRTAFDCACDEPPHNALSIADAALNRHCRLIHGTATPAPHGCARLTPAGTRSSHAIGGGEE
;
A
#
# COMPACT_ATOMS: atom_id res chain seq x y z
N MET A 1 -11.91 -1.22 5.54
CA MET A 1 -10.89 -2.09 6.15
C MET A 1 -10.39 -1.46 7.45
N VAL A 2 -10.11 -2.24 8.48
CA VAL A 2 -9.72 -1.74 9.82
C VAL A 2 -8.38 -0.98 9.78
N SER A 3 -7.41 -1.42 8.98
CA SER A 3 -6.09 -0.79 8.85
C SER A 3 -6.15 0.66 8.34
N LEU A 4 -7.05 0.94 7.38
CA LEU A 4 -7.25 2.29 6.86
C LEU A 4 -7.85 3.21 7.95
N ALA A 5 -8.85 2.72 8.68
CA ALA A 5 -9.46 3.48 9.78
C ALA A 5 -8.43 3.82 10.87
N ARG A 6 -7.53 2.87 11.19
CA ARG A 6 -6.40 3.07 12.12
C ARG A 6 -5.46 4.19 11.66
N ALA A 7 -5.06 4.17 10.39
CA ALA A 7 -4.16 5.18 9.84
C ALA A 7 -4.77 6.59 9.89
N ILE A 8 -6.03 6.73 9.47
CA ILE A 8 -6.74 8.01 9.50
C ILE A 8 -6.93 8.49 10.95
N ALA A 9 -7.33 7.61 11.87
CA ALA A 9 -7.45 7.94 13.29
C ALA A 9 -6.13 8.45 13.88
N ALA A 10 -5.03 7.76 13.59
CA ALA A 10 -3.70 8.16 14.08
C ALA A 10 -3.28 9.54 13.55
N GLN A 11 -3.55 9.83 12.28
CA GLN A 11 -3.27 11.15 11.70
C GLN A 11 -4.11 12.25 12.37
N GLN A 12 -5.41 12.02 12.56
CA GLN A 12 -6.31 12.99 13.18
C GLN A 12 -5.92 13.33 14.63
N LEU A 13 -5.30 12.39 15.34
CA LEU A 13 -4.86 12.56 16.73
C LEU A 13 -3.48 13.18 16.87
N LEU A 14 -2.70 13.31 15.79
CA LEU A 14 -1.39 13.93 15.81
C LEU A 14 -1.38 15.24 15.02
N PRO A 15 -1.53 16.40 15.69
CA PRO A 15 -1.45 17.70 15.03
C PRO A 15 -0.11 17.98 14.33
N SER A 16 0.96 17.30 14.73
CA SER A 16 2.28 17.42 14.11
C SER A 16 2.49 16.55 12.88
N ALA A 17 1.52 15.68 12.54
CA ALA A 17 1.58 14.87 11.34
C ALA A 17 1.32 15.72 10.10
N THR A 18 2.24 15.65 9.15
CA THR A 18 2.12 16.32 7.85
C THR A 18 1.22 15.53 6.92
N CYS A 19 1.44 14.21 6.81
CA CYS A 19 0.65 13.31 5.98
C CYS A 19 0.87 11.85 6.39
N LEU A 20 0.08 10.92 5.84
CA LEU A 20 0.41 9.48 5.90
C LEU A 20 1.54 9.16 4.93
N SER A 21 2.40 8.20 5.27
CA SER A 21 3.51 7.75 4.41
C SER A 21 3.59 6.23 4.34
N HIS A 22 4.53 5.70 3.55
CA HIS A 22 4.82 4.26 3.44
C HIS A 22 3.56 3.40 3.20
N THR A 23 3.39 2.30 3.94
CA THR A 23 2.25 1.38 3.83
C THR A 23 0.92 2.04 4.16
N SER A 24 0.89 3.06 5.03
CA SER A 24 -0.34 3.81 5.31
C SER A 24 -0.79 4.66 4.12
N ALA A 25 0.14 5.33 3.43
CA ALA A 25 -0.16 6.03 2.18
C ALA A 25 -0.55 5.05 1.06
N ALA A 26 0.17 3.94 0.94
CA ALA A 26 -0.11 2.90 -0.04
C ALA A 26 -1.53 2.31 0.13
N LEU A 27 -1.99 2.12 1.38
CA LEU A 27 -3.35 1.69 1.69
C LEU A 27 -4.39 2.70 1.19
N VAL A 28 -4.21 3.99 1.47
CA VAL A 28 -5.13 5.04 1.01
C VAL A 28 -5.17 5.12 -0.52
N GLN A 29 -4.01 4.95 -1.17
CA GLN A 29 -3.89 4.99 -2.62
C GLN A 29 -4.36 3.72 -3.31
N GLY A 30 -4.69 2.66 -2.57
CA GLY A 30 -5.12 1.37 -3.12
C GLY A 30 -4.01 0.61 -3.83
N LEU A 31 -2.75 0.79 -3.41
CA LEU A 31 -1.62 0.04 -3.96
C LEU A 31 -1.63 -1.40 -3.42
N ALA A 32 -1.28 -2.36 -4.28
CA ALA A 32 -1.21 -3.76 -3.91
C ALA A 32 -0.05 -3.99 -2.92
N MET A 33 -0.35 -4.65 -1.81
CA MET A 33 0.63 -5.02 -0.79
C MET A 33 0.32 -6.41 -0.22
N TRP A 34 1.35 -7.10 0.25
CA TRP A 34 1.20 -8.44 0.81
C TRP A 34 0.79 -8.40 2.28
N THR A 35 1.24 -7.36 2.99
CA THR A 35 0.90 -7.14 4.39
C THR A 35 -0.59 -6.82 4.54
N ARG A 36 -1.34 -7.73 5.17
CA ARG A 36 -2.80 -7.55 5.39
C ARG A 36 -3.11 -6.50 6.46
N GLU A 37 -2.28 -6.46 7.50
CA GLU A 37 -2.42 -5.55 8.63
C GLU A 37 -1.12 -4.78 8.85
N PRO A 38 -0.86 -3.72 8.06
CA PRO A 38 0.36 -2.95 8.22
C PRO A 38 0.32 -2.12 9.51
N ASP A 39 1.52 -1.78 9.96
CA ASP A 39 1.75 -0.70 10.92
C ASP A 39 1.30 0.65 10.34
N VAL A 40 1.16 1.65 11.22
CA VAL A 40 0.78 3.00 10.82
C VAL A 40 2.01 3.88 10.67
N TYR A 41 2.14 4.57 9.54
CA TYR A 41 3.25 5.46 9.22
C TYR A 41 2.76 6.88 8.99
N LEU A 42 3.30 7.82 9.75
CA LEU A 42 3.06 9.25 9.65
C LEU A 42 4.36 9.97 9.27
N ALA A 43 4.28 10.86 8.29
CA ALA A 43 5.32 11.86 8.06
C ALA A 43 5.15 13.01 9.05
N VAL A 44 6.24 13.48 9.64
CA VAL A 44 6.29 14.67 10.50
C VAL A 44 7.40 15.59 10.02
N SER A 45 7.18 16.91 10.11
CA SER A 45 8.17 17.92 9.70
C SER A 45 9.28 18.17 10.73
N GLY A 46 9.00 17.93 12.02
CA GLY A 46 9.96 18.08 13.13
C GLY A 46 10.63 16.78 13.54
N HIS A 47 11.62 16.87 14.45
CA HIS A 47 12.29 15.70 15.04
C HIS A 47 11.40 15.08 16.12
N PRO A 48 10.79 13.90 15.89
CA PRO A 48 9.96 13.27 16.91
C PRO A 48 10.84 12.74 18.04
N ARG A 49 10.50 13.06 19.30
CA ARG A 49 11.22 12.52 20.48
C ARG A 49 11.18 10.98 20.55
N LEU A 50 10.12 10.37 20.01
CA LEU A 50 9.97 8.93 19.88
C LEU A 50 9.48 8.61 18.47
N THR A 51 10.31 7.91 17.68
CA THR A 51 10.02 7.57 16.29
C THR A 51 9.02 6.42 16.17
N THR A 52 8.96 5.50 17.14
CA THR A 52 8.05 4.36 17.11
C THR A 52 7.38 4.17 18.47
N THR A 53 6.06 3.99 18.48
CA THR A 53 5.28 3.64 19.68
C THR A 53 4.29 2.54 19.34
N THR A 54 3.69 1.90 20.34
CA THR A 54 2.49 1.08 20.10
C THR A 54 1.34 2.00 19.69
N LEU A 55 0.58 1.61 18.67
CA LEU A 55 -0.63 2.31 18.28
C LEU A 55 -1.72 2.02 19.34
N PRO A 56 -2.37 3.04 19.91
CA PRO A 56 -3.47 2.80 20.83
C PRO A 56 -4.64 2.12 20.11
N ALA A 57 -5.43 1.35 20.85
CA ALA A 57 -6.72 0.89 20.36
C ALA A 57 -7.66 2.08 20.16
N PHE A 58 -8.55 2.00 19.16
CA PHE A 58 -9.50 3.07 18.85
C PHE A 58 -10.94 2.58 18.96
N ARG A 59 -11.78 3.42 19.56
CA ARG A 59 -13.23 3.37 19.39
C ARG A 59 -13.61 4.30 18.24
N TYR A 60 -14.33 3.77 17.26
CA TYR A 60 -14.84 4.52 16.11
C TYR A 60 -16.33 4.79 16.30
N PRO A 61 -16.73 6.00 16.74
CA PRO A 61 -18.14 6.35 16.82
C PRO A 61 -18.75 6.43 15.42
N ALA A 62 -20.09 6.27 15.33
CA ALA A 62 -20.81 6.42 14.06
C ALA A 62 -20.66 7.82 13.44
N SER A 63 -20.36 8.83 14.27
CA SER A 63 -20.03 10.19 13.86
C SER A 63 -19.01 10.79 14.83
N GLY A 64 -18.07 11.59 14.32
CA GLY A 64 -17.06 12.29 15.12
C GLY A 64 -15.65 11.70 14.99
N VAL A 65 -14.74 12.12 15.87
CA VAL A 65 -13.33 11.75 15.83
C VAL A 65 -13.10 10.43 16.57
N PRO A 66 -12.26 9.51 16.05
CA PRO A 66 -11.88 8.29 16.76
C PRO A 66 -11.27 8.60 18.14
N VAL A 67 -11.64 7.81 19.14
CA VAL A 67 -11.21 8.01 20.54
C VAL A 67 -10.25 6.89 20.95
N PRO A 68 -9.02 7.20 21.41
CA PRO A 68 -8.12 6.21 21.98
C PRO A 68 -8.75 5.49 23.17
N THR A 69 -8.54 4.19 23.28
CA THR A 69 -9.02 3.37 24.39
C THR A 69 -7.84 2.71 25.08
N GLU A 70 -7.83 2.74 26.42
CA GLU A 70 -6.76 2.14 27.24
C GLU A 70 -6.78 0.60 27.20
N SER A 71 -7.92 0.01 26.86
CA SER A 71 -8.12 -1.42 26.70
C SER A 71 -7.67 -1.87 25.30
N ALA A 72 -6.37 -2.04 25.09
CA ALA A 72 -5.93 -2.87 23.98
C ALA A 72 -6.22 -4.34 24.33
N PRO A 73 -6.88 -5.13 23.47
CA PRO A 73 -6.83 -6.58 23.61
C PRO A 73 -5.36 -7.01 23.66
N SER A 74 -5.05 -8.05 24.44
CA SER A 74 -3.72 -8.64 24.50
C SER A 74 -3.42 -9.31 23.16
N GLU A 75 -3.06 -8.50 22.16
CA GLU A 75 -2.65 -9.00 20.86
C GLU A 75 -1.20 -9.43 20.94
N THR A 76 -0.92 -10.64 20.47
CA THR A 76 0.43 -11.21 20.43
C THR A 76 1.39 -10.39 19.56
N ASN A 77 0.87 -9.55 18.66
CA ASN A 77 1.65 -8.64 17.84
C ASN A 77 0.98 -7.25 17.75
N PRO A 78 1.36 -6.29 18.62
CA PRO A 78 0.73 -4.98 18.63
C PRO A 78 1.10 -4.18 17.37
N ILE A 79 0.09 -3.55 16.76
CA ILE A 79 0.28 -2.58 15.67
C ILE A 79 1.11 -1.40 16.18
N ARG A 80 2.12 -1.02 15.42
CA ARG A 80 3.00 0.10 15.75
C ARG A 80 2.59 1.37 15.00
N LEU A 81 2.90 2.50 15.62
CA LEU A 81 2.85 3.81 15.03
C LEU A 81 4.29 4.30 14.82
N HIS A 82 4.64 4.53 13.56
CA HIS A 82 5.92 5.08 13.12
C HIS A 82 5.74 6.54 12.72
N ARG A 83 6.48 7.43 13.39
CA ARG A 83 6.58 8.85 13.09
C ARG A 83 7.92 9.09 12.43
N ARG A 84 7.90 9.22 11.11
CA ARG A 84 9.07 9.43 10.28
C ARG A 84 9.27 10.91 10.03
N GLN A 85 10.44 11.43 10.41
CA GLN A 85 10.83 12.77 10.01
C GLN A 85 11.19 12.73 8.54
N LEU A 86 10.34 13.30 7.70
CA LEU A 86 10.53 13.35 6.25
C LEU A 86 10.56 14.81 5.82
N GLN A 87 11.60 15.19 5.09
CA GLN A 87 11.64 16.46 4.35
C GLN A 87 10.93 16.22 3.03
N LEU A 88 9.66 16.58 2.97
CA LEU A 88 8.81 16.42 1.79
C LEU A 88 8.66 17.76 1.09
N ARG A 89 8.77 17.76 -0.24
CA ARG A 89 8.33 18.88 -1.08
C ARG A 89 6.81 18.87 -1.19
N ASP A 90 6.22 20.02 -1.50
CA ASP A 90 4.76 20.14 -1.66
C ASP A 90 4.25 19.19 -2.76
N GLU A 91 5.02 18.98 -3.84
CA GLU A 91 4.67 18.04 -4.92
C GLU A 91 4.72 16.56 -4.49
N GLU A 92 5.38 16.25 -3.37
CA GLU A 92 5.46 14.91 -2.81
C GLU A 92 4.32 14.62 -1.84
N ILE A 93 3.37 15.55 -1.67
CA ILE A 93 2.18 15.38 -0.86
C ILE A 93 0.94 15.48 -1.76
N GLU A 94 0.12 14.43 -1.74
CA GLU A 94 -1.15 14.37 -2.46
C GLU A 94 -2.30 14.24 -1.47
N VAL A 95 -3.48 14.74 -1.83
CA VAL A 95 -4.70 14.56 -1.04
C VAL A 95 -5.62 13.56 -1.75
N VAL A 96 -5.82 12.40 -1.13
CA VAL A 96 -6.66 11.33 -1.67
C VAL A 96 -7.87 11.14 -0.74
N GLY A 97 -9.07 11.42 -1.25
CA GLY A 97 -10.30 11.32 -0.44
C GLY A 97 -10.30 12.21 0.81
N GLY A 98 -9.63 13.38 0.73
CA GLY A 98 -9.48 14.31 1.86
C GLY A 98 -8.37 13.95 2.84
N VAL A 99 -7.63 12.87 2.61
CA VAL A 99 -6.52 12.43 3.46
C VAL A 99 -5.19 12.82 2.80
N PRO A 100 -4.35 13.65 3.45
CA PRO A 100 -3.01 13.94 2.94
C PRO A 100 -2.12 12.72 3.08
N VAL A 101 -1.45 12.36 1.98
CA VAL A 101 -0.55 11.22 1.84
C VAL A 101 0.70 11.60 1.05
N THR A 102 1.80 10.87 1.18
CA THR A 102 2.92 10.99 0.25
C THR A 102 2.47 10.64 -1.18
N SER A 103 3.04 11.27 -2.20
CA SER A 103 2.74 10.95 -3.61
C SER A 103 3.00 9.49 -3.94
N VAL A 104 2.43 8.96 -5.03
CA VAL A 104 2.56 7.54 -5.38
C VAL A 104 4.03 7.09 -5.49
N LEU A 105 4.87 7.88 -6.17
CA LEU A 105 6.29 7.56 -6.33
C LEU A 105 7.08 7.71 -5.02
N ARG A 106 6.76 8.75 -4.23
CA ARG A 106 7.38 8.93 -2.92
C ARG A 106 7.05 7.77 -1.98
N THR A 107 5.80 7.34 -2.00
CA THR A 107 5.31 6.19 -1.24
C THR A 107 6.06 4.91 -1.61
N ALA A 108 6.28 4.65 -2.89
CA ALA A 108 7.05 3.51 -3.36
C ALA A 108 8.51 3.57 -2.88
N PHE A 109 9.15 4.74 -2.96
CA PHE A 109 10.52 4.95 -2.48
C PHE A 109 10.63 4.70 -0.97
N ASP A 110 9.77 5.33 -0.19
CA ASP A 110 9.72 5.19 1.26
C ASP A 110 9.52 3.71 1.67
N CYS A 111 8.59 3.00 1.04
CA CYS A 111 8.41 1.55 1.25
C CYS A 111 9.63 0.73 0.83
N ALA A 112 10.31 1.07 -0.27
CA ALA A 112 11.51 0.36 -0.69
C ALA A 112 12.66 0.47 0.33
N CYS A 113 12.73 1.56 1.09
CA CYS A 113 13.74 1.76 2.12
C CYS A 113 13.45 0.99 3.42
N ASP A 114 12.17 0.91 3.82
CA ASP A 114 11.80 0.50 5.19
C ASP A 114 11.03 -0.82 5.29
N GLU A 115 10.36 -1.28 4.22
CA GLU A 115 9.52 -2.48 4.27
C GLU A 115 10.29 -3.75 3.90
N PRO A 116 9.82 -4.93 4.37
CA PRO A 116 10.34 -6.21 3.92
C PRO A 116 10.30 -6.33 2.38
N PRO A 117 11.31 -6.93 1.73
CA PRO A 117 11.47 -6.88 0.28
C PRO A 117 10.23 -7.31 -0.53
N HIS A 118 9.52 -8.33 -0.07
CA HIS A 118 8.32 -8.83 -0.77
C HIS A 118 7.16 -7.82 -0.76
N ASN A 119 7.00 -7.09 0.35
CA ASN A 119 5.95 -6.08 0.48
C ASN A 119 6.32 -4.80 -0.28
N ALA A 120 7.58 -4.36 -0.11
CA ALA A 120 8.16 -3.24 -0.85
C ALA A 120 8.04 -3.42 -2.37
N LEU A 121 8.44 -4.58 -2.89
CA LEU A 121 8.41 -4.87 -4.32
C LEU A 121 6.98 -4.84 -4.88
N SER A 122 6.01 -5.39 -4.15
CA SER A 122 4.59 -5.35 -4.54
C SER A 122 4.05 -3.92 -4.61
N ILE A 123 4.37 -3.09 -3.61
CA ILE A 123 3.92 -1.70 -3.56
C ILE A 123 4.57 -0.90 -4.68
N ALA A 124 5.88 -1.08 -4.88
CA ALA A 124 6.63 -0.40 -5.94
C ALA A 124 6.11 -0.79 -7.33
N ASP A 125 5.87 -2.07 -7.59
CA ASP A 125 5.28 -2.53 -8.86
C ASP A 125 3.89 -1.92 -9.10
N ALA A 126 3.00 -1.93 -8.11
CA ALA A 126 1.68 -1.33 -8.23
C ALA A 126 1.75 0.19 -8.47
N ALA A 127 2.65 0.89 -7.78
CA ALA A 127 2.89 2.32 -7.93
C ALA A 127 3.40 2.65 -9.34
N LEU A 128 4.40 1.93 -9.83
CA LEU A 128 4.98 2.12 -11.17
C LEU A 128 3.95 1.81 -12.26
N ASN A 129 3.21 0.70 -12.14
CA ASN A 129 2.13 0.37 -13.07
C ASN A 129 1.07 1.47 -13.15
N ARG A 130 0.68 2.05 -12.00
CA ARG A 130 -0.23 3.19 -11.96
C ARG A 130 0.38 4.43 -12.61
N HIS A 131 1.63 4.74 -12.30
CA HIS A 131 2.33 5.91 -12.84
C HIS A 131 2.47 5.83 -14.37
N CYS A 132 2.88 4.67 -14.90
CA CYS A 132 2.95 4.43 -16.34
C CYS A 132 1.57 4.58 -17.00
N ARG A 133 0.49 4.09 -16.38
CA ARG A 133 -0.87 4.28 -16.91
C ARG A 133 -1.31 5.74 -16.92
N LEU A 134 -0.85 6.56 -15.99
CA LEU A 134 -1.16 7.99 -15.98
C LEU A 134 -0.39 8.73 -17.09
N ILE A 135 0.89 8.39 -17.29
CA ILE A 135 1.70 8.95 -18.39
C ILE A 135 1.13 8.53 -19.75
N HIS A 136 0.80 7.25 -19.92
CA HIS A 136 0.34 6.70 -21.19
C HIS A 136 -1.17 6.83 -21.41
N GLY A 137 -1.97 7.07 -20.36
CA GLY A 137 -3.42 7.23 -20.46
C GLY A 137 -3.89 8.55 -21.05
N THR A 138 -2.97 9.47 -21.35
CA THR A 138 -3.20 10.64 -22.21
C THR A 138 -2.98 10.32 -23.70
N ALA A 139 -2.48 9.12 -24.03
CA ALA A 139 -2.41 8.59 -25.38
C ALA A 139 -3.39 7.41 -25.52
N THR A 140 -4.31 7.48 -26.48
CA THR A 140 -5.21 6.39 -26.83
C THR A 140 -4.42 5.08 -26.98
N PRO A 141 -4.72 3.99 -26.25
CA PRO A 141 -3.95 2.79 -26.36
C PRO A 141 -4.22 2.11 -27.71
N ALA A 142 -3.18 1.96 -28.53
CA ALA A 142 -3.20 1.03 -29.65
C ALA A 142 -3.26 -0.41 -29.12
N PRO A 143 -4.01 -1.31 -29.76
CA PRO A 143 -4.18 -2.68 -29.27
C PRO A 143 -2.89 -3.47 -29.53
N HIS A 144 -1.99 -3.53 -28.56
CA HIS A 144 -0.93 -4.52 -28.58
C HIS A 144 -1.44 -5.80 -27.94
N GLY A 145 -1.65 -6.79 -28.82
CA GLY A 145 -2.12 -8.12 -28.47
C GLY A 145 -1.30 -8.73 -27.35
N CYS A 146 -1.99 -9.09 -26.27
CA CYS A 146 -1.48 -10.00 -25.26
C CYS A 146 -1.20 -11.34 -25.96
N ALA A 147 0.08 -11.60 -26.27
CA ALA A 147 0.54 -12.93 -26.57
C ALA A 147 0.34 -13.78 -25.31
N ARG A 148 -0.85 -14.40 -25.20
CA ARG A 148 -1.05 -15.54 -24.33
C ARG A 148 -0.02 -16.57 -24.76
N LEU A 149 0.89 -16.93 -23.85
CA LEU A 149 1.63 -18.17 -23.95
C LEU A 149 0.61 -19.31 -23.96
N THR A 150 0.22 -19.74 -25.15
CA THR A 150 -0.50 -20.99 -25.36
C THR A 150 0.43 -22.13 -24.97
N PRO A 151 -0.01 -23.13 -24.18
CA PRO A 151 0.78 -24.33 -23.96
C PRO A 151 0.97 -25.02 -25.32
N ALA A 152 2.23 -25.33 -25.65
CA ALA A 152 2.59 -26.04 -26.87
C ALA A 152 1.83 -27.36 -26.94
N GLY A 153 1.05 -27.52 -28.01
CA GLY A 153 0.27 -28.71 -28.29
C GLY A 153 1.15 -29.93 -28.59
N THR A 154 0.68 -31.06 -28.06
CA THR A 154 0.52 -32.34 -28.75
C THR A 154 1.78 -33.03 -29.31
N ARG A 155 2.31 -33.99 -28.53
CA ARG A 155 2.95 -35.17 -29.15
C ARG A 155 1.85 -36.15 -29.56
N SER A 156 1.56 -36.15 -30.85
CA SER A 156 0.91 -37.28 -31.54
C SER A 156 1.92 -38.42 -31.64
N SER A 157 1.51 -39.64 -31.30
CA SER A 157 2.22 -40.85 -31.69
C SER A 157 1.20 -41.88 -32.13
N HIS A 158 1.11 -41.97 -33.46
CA HIS A 158 0.72 -43.09 -34.31
C HIS A 158 -0.29 -44.11 -33.78
N ALA A 159 -1.47 -44.07 -34.41
CA ALA A 159 -2.34 -45.22 -34.60
C ALA A 159 -1.61 -46.31 -35.41
N ILE A 160 -1.68 -47.55 -34.94
CA ILE A 160 -1.55 -48.75 -35.76
C ILE A 160 -2.99 -49.24 -35.96
N GLY A 161 -3.49 -49.14 -37.19
CA GLY A 161 -4.78 -49.67 -37.59
C GLY A 161 -4.59 -50.70 -38.69
N GLY A 162 -5.29 -51.83 -38.53
CA GLY A 162 -5.87 -52.57 -39.64
C GLY A 162 -5.28 -53.96 -39.92
N GLY A 163 -6.14 -54.97 -39.91
CA GLY A 163 -5.94 -56.22 -40.64
C GLY A 163 -6.51 -57.46 -39.97
N GLU A 164 -7.78 -57.75 -40.24
CA GLU A 164 -8.49 -59.01 -39.94
C GLU A 164 -7.97 -60.18 -40.78
N GLU A 165 -7.78 -61.36 -40.17
CA GLU A 165 -8.43 -62.66 -40.50
C GLU A 165 -8.09 -63.70 -39.41
#